data_AF-A0A8H7J9A3-F1
#
_entry.id   AF-A0A8H7J9A3-F1
#
_cell.length_a   1.000
_cell.length_b   1.000
_cell.length_c   1.000
_cell.angle_alpha   90.00
_cell.angle_beta   90.00
_cell.angle_gamma   90.00
#
_symmetry.space_group_name_H-M   'P 1'
#
loop_
_entity.id
_entity.type
_entity.pdbx_description
1 polymer ?
#
loop_
_entity_poly.entity_id
_entity_poly.type
_entity_poly.pdbx_seq_one_letter_code
_entity_poly.pdbx_strand_id
1 'polypeptide(L)'
;MEDRTAPISDANLGAVFNLLTVEESLRIPHFKDEVLYEQPNAHLNGLWEMLKLRGGLGAISTNRTLQAFILWHSTAHAIAAFDSPNPATLEYIRTANYPCHPPGYYSRRSRHLVDLCQQAGLAASLIELLDSVLVLAADLSAWYGDPRSPLDALEIQNFSCALECLLLAWIREREPLVTPLESALCVTLIIFTIRTTEALKQKSDIHHLHFVASKRLESALNCTTHADWRPCPDLLLWILSIGTISAEGSAQSAWFVNQTSLACAVFQIDSAEALLERLHLCGWVSYKLDESVHRLWSKIIHARLRSYPSALSPYIDNAESPPRPLQNGINESEFTDWHTADWAAIIAAMPTQESDLSNVGVSWTTATATGFDDAFGGALTDL
;
A
#
# COMPACT_ATOMS: atom_id res chain seq x y z
N MET A 1 -23.40 31.27 -34.48
CA MET A 1 -22.24 31.09 -33.58
C MET A 1 -22.83 30.59 -32.28
N GLU A 2 -23.09 29.28 -32.21
CA GLU A 2 -23.74 28.63 -31.08
C GLU A 2 -22.73 28.47 -29.94
N ASP A 3 -23.11 28.95 -28.77
CA ASP A 3 -22.39 28.80 -27.51
C ASP A 3 -22.48 27.33 -27.05
N ARG A 4 -21.52 26.51 -27.49
CA ARG A 4 -21.40 25.10 -27.10
C ARG A 4 -20.43 24.96 -25.94
N THR A 5 -20.89 25.20 -24.71
CA THR A 5 -20.42 24.48 -23.51
C THR A 5 -21.39 24.77 -22.37
N ALA A 6 -22.51 24.03 -22.31
CA ALA A 6 -23.11 23.82 -21.00
C ALA A 6 -22.06 23.05 -20.17
N PRO A 7 -21.59 23.58 -19.02
CA PRO A 7 -20.60 22.88 -18.21
C PRO A 7 -21.18 21.54 -17.77
N ILE A 8 -20.43 20.46 -17.96
CA ILE A 8 -20.82 19.11 -17.50
C ILE A 8 -21.08 19.20 -16.00
N SER A 9 -22.27 18.83 -15.52
CA SER A 9 -22.62 18.91 -14.10
C SER A 9 -21.93 17.81 -13.26
N ASP A 10 -21.74 18.06 -11.96
CA ASP A 10 -21.26 17.01 -11.02
C ASP A 10 -22.20 15.82 -10.98
N ALA A 11 -23.50 16.06 -11.14
CA ALA A 11 -24.51 14.99 -11.19
C ALA A 11 -24.28 14.05 -12.39
N ASN A 12 -23.93 14.58 -13.56
CA ASN A 12 -23.65 13.76 -14.74
C ASN A 12 -22.36 12.93 -14.55
N LEU A 13 -21.30 13.53 -13.99
CA LEU A 13 -20.07 12.81 -13.65
C LEU A 13 -20.35 11.70 -12.63
N GLY A 14 -21.13 11.98 -11.59
CA GLY A 14 -21.52 11.01 -10.57
C GLY A 14 -22.35 9.87 -11.14
N ALA A 15 -23.28 10.14 -12.06
CA ALA A 15 -24.08 9.10 -12.70
C ALA A 15 -23.22 8.13 -13.52
N VAL A 16 -22.28 8.65 -14.32
CA VAL A 16 -21.36 7.82 -15.12
C VAL A 16 -20.39 7.05 -14.22
N PHE A 17 -19.85 7.68 -13.18
CA PHE A 17 -19.00 7.01 -12.20
C PHE A 17 -19.74 5.86 -11.49
N ASN A 18 -20.98 6.08 -11.05
CA ASN A 18 -21.78 5.03 -10.41
C ASN A 18 -22.10 3.87 -11.37
N LEU A 19 -22.34 4.15 -12.65
CA LEU A 19 -22.55 3.09 -13.65
C LEU A 19 -21.29 2.24 -13.83
N LEU A 20 -20.13 2.89 -13.94
CA LEU A 20 -18.84 2.22 -14.02
C LEU A 20 -18.58 1.31 -12.80
N THR A 21 -18.82 1.78 -11.58
CA THR A 21 -18.59 0.98 -10.36
C THR A 21 -19.54 -0.21 -10.26
N VAL A 22 -20.79 -0.08 -10.71
CA VAL A 22 -21.74 -1.19 -10.80
C VAL A 22 -21.27 -2.22 -11.84
N GLU A 23 -20.85 -1.78 -13.02
CA GLU A 23 -20.34 -2.67 -14.07
C GLU A 23 -19.11 -3.47 -13.63
N GLU A 24 -18.19 -2.84 -12.90
CA GLU A 24 -17.03 -3.51 -12.33
C GLU A 24 -17.43 -4.50 -11.22
N SER A 25 -18.38 -4.13 -10.37
CA SER A 25 -18.88 -5.00 -9.30
C SER A 25 -19.57 -6.26 -9.83
N LEU A 26 -20.25 -6.17 -10.97
CA LEU A 26 -20.87 -7.31 -11.66
C LEU A 26 -19.87 -8.29 -12.28
N ARG A 27 -18.56 -7.96 -12.29
CA ARG A 27 -17.51 -8.88 -12.77
C ARG A 27 -16.90 -9.76 -11.70
N ILE A 28 -17.27 -9.55 -10.43
CA ILE A 28 -16.84 -10.40 -9.32
C ILE A 28 -17.31 -11.84 -9.63
N PRO A 29 -16.50 -12.89 -9.34
CA PRO A 29 -16.76 -14.27 -9.76
C PRO A 29 -18.19 -14.78 -9.52
N HIS A 30 -18.89 -14.24 -8.51
CA HIS A 30 -20.26 -14.57 -8.18
C HIS A 30 -21.30 -14.23 -9.27
N PHE A 31 -21.01 -13.26 -10.14
CA PHE A 31 -21.93 -12.74 -11.16
C PHE A 31 -21.47 -13.02 -12.61
N LYS A 32 -20.37 -13.78 -12.79
CA LYS A 32 -19.73 -14.00 -14.11
C LYS A 32 -20.63 -14.68 -15.15
N ASP A 33 -21.62 -15.46 -14.72
CA ASP A 33 -22.48 -16.24 -15.63
C ASP A 33 -23.65 -15.43 -16.22
N GLU A 34 -23.94 -14.24 -15.70
CA GLU A 34 -25.18 -13.52 -16.04
C GLU A 34 -25.06 -12.46 -17.12
N VAL A 35 -23.85 -11.99 -17.51
CA VAL A 35 -23.75 -10.91 -18.51
C VAL A 35 -22.55 -10.95 -19.47
N LEU A 36 -22.84 -11.08 -20.76
CA LEU A 36 -21.93 -10.73 -21.88
C LEU A 36 -21.90 -9.21 -22.06
N TYR A 37 -21.08 -8.49 -21.30
CA TYR A 37 -20.86 -7.06 -21.53
C TYR A 37 -19.70 -6.81 -22.49
N GLU A 38 -20.01 -6.22 -23.64
CA GLU A 38 -19.04 -5.57 -24.53
C GLU A 38 -18.56 -4.24 -23.91
N GLN A 39 -17.23 -4.09 -23.84
CA GLN A 39 -16.45 -2.85 -23.69
C GLN A 39 -16.54 -2.07 -22.34
N PRO A 40 -15.93 -2.60 -21.25
CA PRO A 40 -15.72 -1.86 -19.99
C PRO A 40 -15.06 -0.48 -20.15
N ASN A 41 -14.24 -0.36 -21.18
CA ASN A 41 -13.46 0.83 -21.39
C ASN A 41 -14.33 2.00 -21.89
N ALA A 42 -15.57 1.76 -22.34
CA ALA A 42 -16.42 2.84 -22.86
C ALA A 42 -16.81 3.85 -21.77
N HIS A 43 -17.31 3.38 -20.61
CA HIS A 43 -17.67 4.28 -19.51
C HIS A 43 -16.46 4.87 -18.79
N LEU A 44 -15.38 4.10 -18.66
CA LEU A 44 -14.12 4.62 -18.12
C LEU A 44 -13.55 5.73 -19.01
N ASN A 45 -13.44 5.50 -20.32
CA ASN A 45 -12.99 6.52 -21.28
C ASN A 45 -13.96 7.71 -21.33
N GLY A 46 -15.26 7.46 -21.28
CA GLY A 46 -16.29 8.49 -21.22
C GLY A 46 -16.13 9.38 -19.98
N LEU A 47 -15.91 8.80 -18.80
CA LEU A 47 -15.65 9.53 -17.57
C LEU A 47 -14.39 10.39 -17.68
N TRP A 48 -13.29 9.85 -18.23
CA TRP A 48 -12.05 10.61 -18.43
C TRP A 48 -12.21 11.79 -19.39
N GLU A 49 -12.91 11.60 -20.50
CA GLU A 49 -13.20 12.70 -21.43
C GLU A 49 -14.13 13.74 -20.79
N MET A 50 -15.12 13.32 -20.01
CA MET A 50 -15.97 14.25 -19.27
C MET A 50 -15.18 15.06 -18.24
N LEU A 51 -14.26 14.43 -17.50
CA LEU A 51 -13.36 15.12 -16.56
C LEU A 51 -12.44 16.11 -17.29
N LYS A 52 -11.87 15.71 -18.43
CA LYS A 52 -11.05 16.59 -19.26
C LYS A 52 -11.83 17.82 -19.74
N LEU A 53 -13.04 17.62 -20.25
CA LEU A 53 -13.93 18.71 -20.67
C LEU A 53 -14.36 19.62 -19.50
N ARG A 54 -14.42 19.07 -18.28
CA ARG A 54 -14.69 19.81 -17.04
C ARG A 54 -13.51 20.68 -16.59
N GLY A 55 -12.29 20.41 -17.05
CA GLY A 55 -11.06 21.05 -16.57
C GLY A 55 -10.27 20.20 -15.55
N GLY A 56 -10.51 18.89 -15.51
CA GLY A 56 -9.83 17.95 -14.63
C GLY A 56 -10.57 17.68 -13.32
N LEU A 57 -10.00 16.80 -12.50
CA LEU A 57 -10.58 16.38 -11.23
C LEU A 57 -10.72 17.54 -10.23
N GLY A 58 -9.80 18.51 -10.25
CA GLY A 58 -9.86 19.72 -9.43
C GLY A 58 -11.05 20.64 -9.73
N ALA A 59 -11.68 20.50 -10.91
CA ALA A 59 -12.85 21.30 -11.29
C ALA A 59 -14.18 20.75 -10.73
N ILE A 60 -14.17 19.62 -10.01
CA ILE A 60 -15.30 19.12 -9.23
C ILE A 60 -15.34 19.88 -7.89
N SER A 61 -15.82 21.12 -7.93
CA SER A 61 -15.82 22.02 -6.77
C SER A 61 -17.07 21.91 -5.90
N THR A 62 -18.16 21.34 -6.40
CA THR A 62 -19.45 21.28 -5.69
C THR A 62 -19.71 19.94 -5.00
N ASN A 63 -18.91 18.90 -5.29
CA ASN A 63 -19.05 17.58 -4.68
C ASN A 63 -17.67 16.96 -4.34
N ARG A 64 -17.16 17.30 -3.16
CA ARG A 64 -15.86 16.84 -2.65
C ARG A 64 -15.81 15.32 -2.47
N THR A 65 -16.94 14.68 -2.15
CA THR A 65 -17.05 13.23 -2.01
C THR A 65 -16.92 12.52 -3.36
N LEU A 66 -17.59 13.02 -4.41
CA LEU A 66 -17.44 12.48 -5.77
C LEU A 66 -15.99 12.60 -6.25
N GLN A 67 -15.34 13.75 -6.00
CA GLN A 67 -13.93 13.96 -6.33
C GLN A 67 -13.04 12.91 -5.63
N ALA A 68 -13.26 12.68 -4.33
CA ALA A 68 -12.54 11.68 -3.57
C ALA A 68 -12.79 10.26 -4.10
N PHE A 69 -14.03 9.90 -4.42
CA PHE A 69 -14.34 8.56 -4.96
C PHE A 69 -13.69 8.30 -6.30
N ILE A 70 -13.64 9.28 -7.20
CA ILE A 70 -12.94 9.17 -8.48
C ILE A 70 -11.42 9.00 -8.26
N LEU A 71 -10.83 9.77 -7.33
CA LEU A 71 -9.42 9.63 -6.95
C LEU A 71 -9.13 8.23 -6.40
N TRP A 72 -9.92 7.76 -5.44
CA TRP A 72 -9.72 6.46 -4.78
C TRP A 72 -9.91 5.31 -5.75
N HIS A 73 -10.92 5.40 -6.62
CA HIS A 73 -11.15 4.41 -7.68
C HIS A 73 -9.98 4.33 -8.66
N SER A 74 -9.53 5.48 -9.17
CA SER A 74 -8.36 5.55 -10.06
C SER A 74 -7.10 5.01 -9.39
N THR A 75 -6.92 5.26 -8.10
CA THR A 75 -5.76 4.80 -7.33
C THR A 75 -5.82 3.28 -7.13
N ALA A 76 -6.99 2.75 -6.75
CA ALA A 76 -7.20 1.33 -6.55
C ALA A 76 -6.91 0.53 -7.82
N HIS A 77 -7.32 1.02 -9.00
CA HIS A 77 -7.00 0.41 -10.29
C HIS A 77 -5.49 0.40 -10.56
N ALA A 78 -4.81 1.53 -10.36
CA ALA A 78 -3.36 1.62 -10.56
C ALA A 78 -2.60 0.67 -9.63
N ILE A 79 -3.01 0.57 -8.36
CA ILE A 79 -2.41 -0.32 -7.36
C ILE A 79 -2.69 -1.79 -7.69
N ALA A 80 -3.93 -2.13 -8.06
CA ALA A 80 -4.31 -3.50 -8.41
C ALA A 80 -3.55 -4.02 -9.63
N ALA A 81 -3.34 -3.15 -10.64
CA ALA A 81 -2.55 -3.45 -11.82
C ALA A 81 -1.03 -3.28 -11.61
N PHE A 82 -0.62 -2.70 -10.47
CA PHE A 82 0.74 -2.22 -10.22
C PHE A 82 1.30 -1.42 -11.40
N ASP A 83 0.48 -0.54 -11.97
CA ASP A 83 0.78 0.22 -13.18
C ASP A 83 0.84 1.73 -12.91
N SER A 84 1.32 2.48 -13.90
CA SER A 84 1.40 3.93 -13.85
C SER A 84 0.02 4.54 -13.62
N PRO A 85 -0.14 5.44 -12.64
CA PRO A 85 -1.43 6.10 -12.42
C PRO A 85 -1.85 6.94 -13.63
N ASN A 86 -3.16 7.16 -13.76
CA ASN A 86 -3.70 7.99 -14.85
C ASN A 86 -3.05 9.39 -14.83
N PRO A 87 -2.56 9.92 -15.97
CA PRO A 87 -1.91 11.23 -16.02
C PRO A 87 -2.76 12.38 -15.49
N ALA A 88 -4.08 12.35 -15.71
CA ALA A 88 -5.00 13.37 -15.20
C ALA A 88 -5.13 13.29 -13.66
N THR A 89 -5.09 12.09 -13.09
CA THR A 89 -5.05 11.88 -11.63
C THR A 89 -3.75 12.42 -11.04
N LEU A 90 -2.60 12.16 -11.68
CA LEU A 90 -1.30 12.68 -11.22
C LEU A 90 -1.23 14.21 -11.27
N GLU A 91 -1.75 14.82 -12.34
CA GLU A 91 -1.78 16.28 -12.46
C GLU A 91 -2.62 16.92 -11.35
N TYR A 92 -3.77 16.31 -11.04
CA TYR A 92 -4.58 16.75 -9.91
C TYR A 92 -3.82 16.63 -8.59
N ILE A 93 -3.19 15.48 -8.30
CA ILE A 93 -2.43 15.27 -7.07
C ILE A 93 -1.32 16.32 -6.89
N ARG A 94 -0.59 16.63 -7.96
CA ARG A 94 0.51 17.61 -7.95
C ARG A 94 0.04 19.03 -7.66
N THR A 95 -1.22 19.35 -7.97
CA THR A 95 -1.80 20.69 -7.78
C THR A 95 -2.68 20.81 -6.52
N ALA A 96 -3.07 19.69 -5.92
CA ALA A 96 -3.98 19.63 -4.76
C ALA A 96 -3.33 20.04 -3.42
N ASN A 97 -2.01 20.27 -3.36
CA ASN A 97 -1.27 20.71 -2.16
C ASN A 97 -1.44 19.79 -0.93
N TYR A 98 -1.38 18.47 -1.12
CA TYR A 98 -1.41 17.53 0.00
C TYR A 98 -0.15 17.61 0.88
N PRO A 99 -0.27 17.38 2.21
CA PRO A 99 -1.52 17.18 2.96
C PRO A 99 -2.27 18.49 3.27
N CYS A 100 -3.60 18.41 3.30
CA CYS A 100 -4.49 19.53 3.63
C CYS A 100 -4.67 19.66 5.16
N HIS A 101 -3.66 20.14 5.88
CA HIS A 101 -3.73 20.30 7.33
C HIS A 101 -4.53 21.54 7.76
N PRO A 102 -5.29 21.47 8.87
CA PRO A 102 -5.93 22.65 9.43
C PRO A 102 -4.90 23.65 9.97
N PRO A 103 -5.20 24.97 9.99
CA PRO A 103 -4.27 25.98 10.47
C PRO A 103 -3.77 25.70 11.89
N GLY A 104 -2.45 25.72 12.07
CA GLY A 104 -1.79 25.50 13.37
C GLY A 104 -1.57 24.04 13.74
N TYR A 105 -2.04 23.08 12.93
CA TYR A 105 -1.67 21.67 13.08
C TYR A 105 -0.28 21.41 12.47
N TYR A 106 0.51 20.58 13.15
CA TYR A 106 1.81 20.13 12.68
C TYR A 106 2.00 18.66 13.03
N SER A 107 2.31 17.84 12.04
CA SER A 107 2.54 16.41 12.21
C SER A 107 3.83 16.15 12.97
N ARG A 108 3.72 15.41 14.08
CA ARG A 108 4.88 15.01 14.90
C ARG A 108 5.43 13.68 14.40
N ARG A 109 6.24 13.73 13.34
CA ARG A 109 6.88 12.54 12.76
C ARG A 109 8.32 12.35 13.27
N SER A 110 8.74 11.09 13.33
CA SER A 110 10.14 10.73 13.58
C SER A 110 10.99 11.02 12.33
N ARG A 111 12.25 11.44 12.52
CA ARG A 111 13.24 11.61 11.44
C ARG A 111 14.13 10.39 11.23
N HIS A 112 14.00 9.37 12.08
CA HIS A 112 14.92 8.23 12.12
C HIS A 112 15.09 7.53 10.76
N LEU A 113 13.98 7.15 10.11
CA LEU A 113 14.06 6.50 8.78
C LEU A 113 14.62 7.43 7.70
N VAL A 114 14.33 8.73 7.76
CA VAL A 114 14.89 9.72 6.81
C VAL A 114 16.41 9.75 6.93
N ASP A 115 16.91 9.84 8.16
CA ASP A 115 18.34 9.89 8.43
C ASP A 115 19.05 8.59 8.01
N LEU A 116 18.41 7.42 8.23
CA LEU A 116 18.92 6.13 7.76
C LEU A 116 18.95 6.02 6.24
N CYS A 117 17.91 6.49 5.55
CA CYS A 117 17.86 6.47 4.08
C CYS A 117 18.89 7.41 3.45
N GLN A 118 19.15 8.56 4.07
CA GLN A 118 20.21 9.47 3.65
C GLN A 118 21.59 8.83 3.82
N GLN A 119 21.83 8.14 4.94
CA GLN A 119 23.08 7.43 5.19
C GLN A 119 23.29 6.25 4.23
N ALA A 120 22.22 5.56 3.84
CA ALA A 120 22.25 4.50 2.84
C ALA A 120 22.40 5.02 1.40
N GLY A 121 22.39 6.34 1.18
CA GLY A 121 22.60 6.96 -0.13
C GLY A 121 21.42 6.79 -1.10
N LEU A 122 20.20 6.66 -0.60
CA LEU A 122 19.01 6.53 -1.45
C LEU A 122 18.70 7.84 -2.20
N ALA A 123 18.01 7.73 -3.35
CA ALA A 123 17.61 8.91 -4.11
C ALA A 123 16.78 9.91 -3.28
N ALA A 124 17.17 11.19 -3.33
CA ALA A 124 16.51 12.27 -2.59
C ALA A 124 14.99 12.32 -2.83
N SER A 125 14.54 12.11 -4.08
CA SER A 125 13.12 12.06 -4.42
C SER A 125 12.35 10.94 -3.70
N LEU A 126 12.97 9.78 -3.44
CA LEU A 126 12.34 8.71 -2.68
C LEU A 126 12.29 9.04 -1.19
N ILE A 127 13.34 9.71 -0.70
CA ILE A 127 13.40 10.18 0.69
C ILE A 127 12.32 11.24 0.94
N GLU A 128 12.05 12.13 -0.01
CA GLU A 128 10.93 13.08 0.06
C GLU A 128 9.57 12.37 0.16
N LEU A 129 9.34 11.32 -0.65
CA LEU A 129 8.12 10.52 -0.56
C LEU A 129 8.01 9.75 0.76
N LEU A 130 9.10 9.15 1.23
CA LEU A 130 9.18 8.53 2.57
C LEU A 130 8.80 9.54 3.64
N ASP A 131 9.36 10.74 3.57
CA ASP A 131 9.12 11.81 4.52
C ASP A 131 7.63 12.20 4.54
N SER A 132 6.97 12.26 3.38
CA SER A 132 5.51 12.44 3.29
C SER A 132 4.71 11.25 3.83
N VAL A 133 5.15 10.01 3.63
CA VAL A 133 4.52 8.82 4.25
C VAL A 133 4.64 8.87 5.78
N LEU A 134 5.75 9.37 6.31
CA LEU A 134 5.93 9.58 7.75
C LEU A 134 5.01 10.68 8.30
N VAL A 135 4.65 11.69 7.48
CA VAL A 135 3.59 12.66 7.82
C VAL A 135 2.25 11.93 7.95
N LEU A 136 1.88 11.14 6.94
CA LEU A 136 0.64 10.36 6.98
C LEU A 136 0.58 9.45 8.22
N ALA A 137 1.68 8.76 8.56
CA ALA A 137 1.73 7.90 9.74
C ALA A 137 1.50 8.69 11.05
N ALA A 138 2.09 9.89 11.16
CA ALA A 138 1.89 10.76 12.31
C ALA A 138 0.45 11.29 12.38
N ASP A 139 -0.13 11.65 11.23
CA ASP A 139 -1.51 12.12 11.11
C ASP A 139 -2.50 11.02 11.51
N LEU A 140 -2.31 9.79 11.02
CA LEU A 140 -3.10 8.62 11.40
C LEU A 140 -2.98 8.33 12.90
N SER A 141 -1.77 8.40 13.44
CA SER A 141 -1.55 8.18 14.88
C SER A 141 -2.24 9.24 15.74
N ALA A 142 -2.23 10.51 15.32
CA ALA A 142 -2.97 11.58 15.98
C ALA A 142 -4.49 11.39 15.86
N TRP A 143 -4.96 10.99 14.68
CA TRP A 143 -6.38 10.76 14.41
C TRP A 143 -6.95 9.57 15.20
N TYR A 144 -6.23 8.44 15.25
CA TYR A 144 -6.64 7.28 16.06
C TYR A 144 -6.47 7.50 17.57
N GLY A 145 -5.50 8.33 17.97
CA GLY A 145 -5.15 8.54 19.38
C GLY A 145 -6.02 9.59 20.10
N ASP A 146 -6.68 10.49 19.38
CA ASP A 146 -7.53 11.53 19.95
C ASP A 146 -8.89 11.60 19.24
N PRO A 147 -10.00 11.23 19.91
CA PRO A 147 -11.35 11.38 19.37
C PRO A 147 -11.72 12.81 18.97
N ARG A 148 -10.99 13.82 19.45
CA ARG A 148 -11.17 15.23 19.12
C ARG A 148 -10.11 15.75 18.14
N SER A 149 -9.43 14.85 17.43
CA SER A 149 -8.45 15.23 16.42
C SER A 149 -9.05 16.22 15.42
N PRO A 150 -8.36 17.32 15.08
CA PRO A 150 -8.85 18.30 14.12
C PRO A 150 -8.70 17.84 12.66
N LEU A 151 -8.12 16.66 12.43
CA LEU A 151 -7.86 16.14 11.10
C LEU A 151 -9.14 15.59 10.45
N ASP A 152 -9.33 15.95 9.19
CA ASP A 152 -10.43 15.44 8.36
C ASP A 152 -10.05 14.06 7.79
N ALA A 153 -10.84 13.04 8.12
CA ALA A 153 -10.62 11.67 7.66
C ALA A 153 -10.64 11.55 6.12
N LEU A 154 -11.46 12.37 5.45
CA LEU A 154 -11.50 12.40 3.98
C LEU A 154 -10.19 12.94 3.40
N GLU A 155 -9.60 13.96 4.02
CA GLU A 155 -8.32 14.53 3.58
C GLU A 155 -7.14 13.59 3.87
N ILE A 156 -7.16 12.87 4.99
CA ILE A 156 -6.18 11.80 5.28
C ILE A 156 -6.23 10.72 4.19
N GLN A 157 -7.44 10.25 3.83
CA GLN A 157 -7.62 9.22 2.81
C GLN A 157 -7.24 9.72 1.40
N ASN A 158 -7.54 10.98 1.07
CA ASN A 158 -7.07 11.59 -0.17
C ASN A 158 -5.54 11.69 -0.22
N PHE A 159 -4.91 12.06 0.89
CA PHE A 159 -3.46 12.12 0.99
C PHE A 159 -2.81 10.75 0.84
N SER A 160 -3.39 9.70 1.42
CA SER A 160 -2.88 8.33 1.25
C SER A 160 -2.96 7.87 -0.21
N CYS A 161 -4.08 8.10 -0.90
CA CYS A 161 -4.21 7.80 -2.33
C CYS A 161 -3.25 8.62 -3.19
N ALA A 162 -3.00 9.88 -2.84
CA ALA A 162 -2.00 10.70 -3.49
C ALA A 162 -0.58 10.10 -3.34
N LEU A 163 -0.21 9.66 -2.14
CA LEU A 163 1.09 9.01 -1.89
C LEU A 163 1.23 7.69 -2.64
N GLU A 164 0.19 6.85 -2.65
CA GLU A 164 0.16 5.60 -3.41
C GLU A 164 0.42 5.85 -4.91
N CYS A 165 -0.26 6.84 -5.51
CA CYS A 165 -0.02 7.23 -6.89
C CYS A 165 1.38 7.79 -7.12
N LEU A 166 1.89 8.66 -6.25
CA LEU A 166 3.22 9.24 -6.39
C LEU A 166 4.34 8.19 -6.28
N LEU A 167 4.19 7.22 -5.37
CA LEU A 167 5.12 6.10 -5.22
C LEU A 167 5.08 5.17 -6.43
N LEU A 168 3.89 4.84 -6.95
CA LEU A 168 3.75 4.07 -8.19
C LEU A 168 4.39 4.80 -9.37
N ALA A 169 4.10 6.09 -9.55
CA ALA A 169 4.72 6.89 -10.60
C ALA A 169 6.25 6.89 -10.47
N TRP A 170 6.77 7.07 -9.24
CA TRP A 170 8.21 7.09 -8.98
C TRP A 170 8.90 5.79 -9.39
N ILE A 171 8.36 4.63 -9.00
CA ILE A 171 8.99 3.35 -9.33
C ILE A 171 8.88 3.03 -10.83
N ARG A 172 7.78 3.41 -11.49
CA ARG A 172 7.56 3.17 -12.93
C ARG A 172 8.42 4.07 -13.81
N GLU A 173 8.55 5.34 -13.47
CA GLU A 173 9.40 6.29 -14.21
C GLU A 173 10.90 5.94 -14.11
N ARG A 174 11.29 5.24 -13.03
CA ARG A 174 12.70 4.93 -12.73
C ARG A 174 13.03 3.45 -12.82
N GLU A 175 12.13 2.58 -13.27
CA GLU A 175 12.28 1.12 -13.30
C GLU A 175 13.67 0.63 -13.78
N PRO A 176 14.30 1.17 -14.85
CA PRO A 176 15.62 0.72 -15.28
C PRO A 176 16.80 1.19 -14.40
N LEU A 177 16.60 2.19 -13.53
CA LEU A 177 17.65 2.85 -12.74
C LEU A 177 17.51 2.60 -11.23
N VAL A 178 16.38 2.04 -10.80
CA VAL A 178 16.10 1.78 -9.38
C VAL A 178 17.03 0.68 -8.87
N THR A 179 17.63 0.89 -7.71
CA THR A 179 18.37 -0.16 -7.01
C THR A 179 17.43 -1.12 -6.27
N PRO A 180 17.84 -2.37 -5.97
CA PRO A 180 17.01 -3.30 -5.21
C PRO A 180 16.55 -2.74 -3.85
N LEU A 181 17.43 -2.02 -3.16
CA LEU A 181 17.13 -1.37 -1.89
C LEU A 181 16.05 -0.27 -2.03
N GLU A 182 16.16 0.58 -3.05
CA GLU A 182 15.16 1.60 -3.36
C GLU A 182 13.82 0.97 -3.78
N SER A 183 13.85 -0.11 -4.58
CA SER A 183 12.64 -0.85 -4.95
C SER A 183 11.97 -1.45 -3.72
N ALA A 184 12.75 -2.06 -2.82
CA ALA A 184 12.21 -2.64 -1.59
C ALA A 184 11.55 -1.55 -0.74
N LEU A 185 12.22 -0.42 -0.50
CA LEU A 185 11.65 0.70 0.24
C LEU A 185 10.38 1.24 -0.42
N CYS A 186 10.41 1.55 -1.72
CA CYS A 186 9.26 2.12 -2.43
C CYS A 186 8.03 1.19 -2.38
N VAL A 187 8.23 -0.11 -2.62
CA VAL A 187 7.15 -1.09 -2.56
C VAL A 187 6.62 -1.23 -1.12
N THR A 188 7.50 -1.24 -0.13
CA THR A 188 7.07 -1.25 1.28
C THR A 188 6.28 0.00 1.65
N LEU A 189 6.64 1.19 1.16
CA LEU A 189 5.88 2.42 1.41
C LEU A 189 4.46 2.35 0.83
N ILE A 190 4.31 1.77 -0.37
CA ILE A 190 2.99 1.52 -0.97
C ILE A 190 2.18 0.58 -0.07
N ILE A 191 2.77 -0.57 0.30
CA ILE A 191 2.13 -1.56 1.17
C ILE A 191 1.72 -0.92 2.51
N PHE A 192 2.64 -0.19 3.15
CA PHE A 192 2.41 0.47 4.43
C PHE A 192 1.25 1.46 4.36
N THR A 193 1.21 2.29 3.32
CA THR A 193 0.15 3.29 3.10
C THR A 193 -1.21 2.60 3.01
N ILE A 194 -1.33 1.59 2.14
CA ILE A 194 -2.57 0.81 2.00
C ILE A 194 -2.97 0.15 3.33
N ARG A 195 -2.03 -0.55 4.01
CA ARG A 195 -2.31 -1.26 5.28
C ARG A 195 -2.76 -0.35 6.41
N THR A 196 -2.26 0.88 6.44
CA THR A 196 -2.57 1.82 7.54
C THR A 196 -3.86 2.61 7.28
N THR A 197 -4.29 2.72 6.01
CA THR A 197 -5.55 3.38 5.64
C THR A 197 -6.70 2.46 5.27
N GLU A 198 -6.48 1.15 5.08
CA GLU A 198 -7.58 0.22 4.85
C GLU A 198 -8.55 0.17 6.06
N ALA A 199 -9.83 -0.04 5.77
CA ALA A 199 -10.81 -0.36 6.81
C ALA A 199 -10.37 -1.60 7.60
N LEU A 200 -10.70 -1.66 8.89
CA LEU A 200 -10.35 -2.81 9.74
C LEU A 200 -10.98 -4.08 9.16
N LYS A 201 -10.18 -4.96 8.57
CA LYS A 201 -10.65 -6.20 7.94
C LYS A 201 -10.90 -7.31 8.96
N GLN A 202 -11.82 -8.21 8.60
CA GLN A 202 -11.90 -9.54 9.20
C GLN A 202 -10.73 -10.41 8.73
N LYS A 203 -10.33 -11.36 9.59
CA LYS A 203 -9.04 -12.09 9.54
C LYS A 203 -8.79 -12.98 8.30
N SER A 204 -9.76 -13.15 7.40
CA SER A 204 -9.74 -14.18 6.35
C SER A 204 -9.42 -13.69 4.94
N ASP A 205 -9.36 -12.38 4.70
CA ASP A 205 -9.38 -11.87 3.33
C ASP A 205 -7.96 -11.57 2.84
N ILE A 206 -7.45 -12.39 1.93
CA ILE A 206 -6.21 -12.12 1.19
C ILE A 206 -6.43 -10.82 0.42
N HIS A 207 -5.67 -9.77 0.76
CA HIS A 207 -5.76 -8.53 0.02
C HIS A 207 -5.04 -8.70 -1.33
N HIS A 208 -5.80 -8.83 -2.42
CA HIS A 208 -5.23 -8.95 -3.75
C HIS A 208 -4.24 -7.80 -4.08
N LEU A 209 -4.53 -6.58 -3.58
CA LEU A 209 -3.63 -5.41 -3.70
C LEU A 209 -2.23 -5.63 -3.08
N HIS A 210 -2.10 -6.44 -2.03
CA HIS A 210 -0.80 -6.72 -1.41
C HIS A 210 -0.05 -7.87 -2.06
N PHE A 211 -0.71 -8.74 -2.83
CA PHE A 211 -0.06 -9.93 -3.35
C PHE A 211 1.05 -9.59 -4.36
N VAL A 212 0.74 -8.74 -5.34
CA VAL A 212 1.71 -8.28 -6.35
C VAL A 212 2.85 -7.52 -5.70
N ALA A 213 2.51 -6.56 -4.83
CA ALA A 213 3.49 -5.78 -4.09
C ALA A 213 4.39 -6.68 -3.21
N SER A 214 3.83 -7.70 -2.56
CA SER A 214 4.61 -8.64 -1.71
C SER A 214 5.59 -9.47 -2.54
N LYS A 215 5.19 -9.95 -3.73
CA LYS A 215 6.12 -10.66 -4.63
C LYS A 215 7.23 -9.75 -5.14
N ARG A 216 6.89 -8.51 -5.54
CA ARG A 216 7.89 -7.52 -5.98
C ARG A 216 8.85 -7.17 -4.83
N LEU A 217 8.34 -7.04 -3.61
CA LEU A 217 9.15 -6.80 -2.42
C LEU A 217 10.10 -7.97 -2.13
N GLU A 218 9.59 -9.21 -2.12
CA GLU A 218 10.41 -10.41 -1.96
C GLU A 218 11.54 -10.47 -3.00
N SER A 219 11.22 -10.22 -4.26
CA SER A 219 12.19 -10.25 -5.35
C SER A 219 13.26 -9.16 -5.23
N ALA A 220 12.87 -7.93 -4.85
CA ALA A 220 13.82 -6.85 -4.59
C ALA A 220 14.73 -7.17 -3.38
N LEU A 221 14.15 -7.69 -2.31
CA LEU A 221 14.89 -8.10 -1.12
C LEU A 221 15.89 -9.24 -1.38
N ASN A 222 15.54 -10.19 -2.25
CA ASN A 222 16.44 -11.25 -2.71
C ASN A 222 17.65 -10.73 -3.50
N CYS A 223 17.57 -9.50 -4.02
CA CYS A 223 18.66 -8.81 -4.72
C CYS A 223 19.37 -7.79 -3.82
N THR A 224 19.33 -7.96 -2.50
CA THR A 224 20.11 -7.16 -1.54
C THR A 224 21.10 -8.03 -0.77
N THR A 225 22.05 -7.39 -0.10
CA THR A 225 23.11 -8.04 0.68
C THR A 225 23.19 -7.48 2.10
N HIS A 226 23.90 -8.20 2.95
CA HIS A 226 24.25 -7.69 4.28
C HIS A 226 24.96 -6.32 4.25
N ALA A 227 25.73 -6.02 3.20
CA ALA A 227 26.43 -4.74 3.07
C ALA A 227 25.45 -3.56 2.91
N ASP A 228 24.35 -3.77 2.18
CA ASP A 228 23.32 -2.76 1.92
C ASP A 228 22.57 -2.36 3.20
N TRP A 229 22.36 -3.33 4.11
CA TRP A 229 21.57 -3.15 5.32
C TRP A 229 22.39 -2.78 6.56
N ARG A 230 23.71 -2.97 6.52
CA ARG A 230 24.61 -2.62 7.62
C ARG A 230 24.47 -1.18 8.12
N PRO A 231 24.33 -0.13 7.27
CA PRO A 231 24.12 1.24 7.75
C PRO A 231 22.70 1.50 8.27
N CYS A 232 21.72 0.65 7.93
CA CYS A 232 20.31 0.91 8.19
C CYS A 232 19.54 -0.34 8.67
N PRO A 233 19.94 -0.97 9.79
CA PRO A 233 19.32 -2.22 10.27
C PRO A 233 17.83 -2.06 10.60
N ASP A 234 17.42 -0.89 11.11
CA ASP A 234 16.01 -0.61 11.41
C ASP A 234 15.15 -0.50 10.17
N LEU A 235 15.72 -0.02 9.07
CA LEU A 235 15.01 0.03 7.80
C LEU A 235 14.69 -1.40 7.32
N LEU A 236 15.64 -2.33 7.43
CA LEU A 236 15.39 -3.73 7.11
C LEU A 236 14.32 -4.35 8.01
N LEU A 237 14.42 -4.14 9.33
CA LEU A 237 13.42 -4.64 10.29
C LEU A 237 12.02 -4.09 9.97
N TRP A 238 11.93 -2.80 9.65
CA TRP A 238 10.68 -2.15 9.27
C TRP A 238 10.10 -2.74 7.98
N ILE A 239 10.92 -2.87 6.93
CA ILE A 239 10.52 -3.47 5.65
C ILE A 239 10.03 -4.92 5.82
N LEU A 240 10.79 -5.76 6.52
CA LEU A 240 10.44 -7.16 6.75
C LEU A 240 9.19 -7.32 7.61
N SER A 241 9.00 -6.46 8.62
CA SER A 241 7.79 -6.49 9.46
C SER A 241 6.54 -6.13 8.65
N ILE A 242 6.59 -5.05 7.86
CA ILE A 242 5.48 -4.64 6.99
C ILE A 242 5.20 -5.71 5.92
N GLY A 243 6.24 -6.23 5.28
CA GLY A 243 6.13 -7.32 4.31
C GLY A 243 5.46 -8.56 4.90
N THR A 244 5.88 -8.97 6.10
CA THR A 244 5.31 -10.16 6.75
C THR A 244 3.86 -9.98 7.17
N ILE A 245 3.51 -8.81 7.72
CA ILE A 245 2.13 -8.49 8.08
C ILE A 245 1.24 -8.50 6.84
N SER A 246 1.74 -7.98 5.72
CA SER A 246 0.96 -7.84 4.49
C SER A 246 0.86 -9.13 3.69
N ALA A 247 1.83 -10.03 3.83
CA ALA A 247 1.83 -11.35 3.26
C ALA A 247 1.02 -12.37 4.11
N GLU A 248 0.40 -11.97 5.22
CA GLU A 248 -0.40 -12.86 6.05
C GLU A 248 -1.51 -13.56 5.23
N GLY A 249 -1.55 -14.90 5.31
CA GLY A 249 -2.50 -15.72 4.53
C GLY A 249 -2.05 -16.04 3.09
N SER A 250 -0.98 -15.42 2.59
CA SER A 250 -0.43 -15.70 1.26
C SER A 250 0.64 -16.81 1.28
N ALA A 251 1.00 -17.31 0.08
CA ALA A 251 2.10 -18.26 -0.10
C ALA A 251 3.47 -17.69 0.34
N GLN A 252 3.65 -16.36 0.25
CA GLN A 252 4.89 -15.66 0.60
C GLN A 252 5.07 -15.51 2.12
N SER A 253 4.01 -15.72 2.92
CA SER A 253 4.04 -15.51 4.37
C SER A 253 5.18 -16.26 5.05
N ALA A 254 5.41 -17.53 4.66
CA ALA A 254 6.45 -18.36 5.25
C ALA A 254 7.86 -17.80 4.98
N TRP A 255 8.11 -17.31 3.76
CA TRP A 255 9.39 -16.70 3.40
C TRP A 255 9.65 -15.45 4.24
N PHE A 256 8.68 -14.53 4.30
CA PHE A 256 8.80 -13.29 5.09
C PHE A 256 8.99 -13.55 6.59
N VAL A 257 8.26 -14.52 7.18
CA VAL A 257 8.45 -14.91 8.59
C VAL A 257 9.88 -15.43 8.82
N ASN A 258 10.40 -16.25 7.92
CA ASN A 258 11.76 -16.78 8.04
C ASN A 258 12.81 -15.67 7.95
N GLN A 259 12.69 -14.76 6.98
CA GLN A 259 13.64 -13.64 6.85
C GLN A 259 13.58 -12.69 8.05
N THR A 260 12.37 -12.37 8.54
CA THR A 260 12.21 -11.57 9.75
C THR A 260 12.82 -12.25 10.97
N SER A 261 12.62 -13.57 11.11
CA SER A 261 13.24 -14.36 12.18
C SER A 261 14.77 -14.29 12.17
N LEU A 262 15.39 -14.38 10.98
CA LEU A 262 16.83 -14.26 10.78
C LEU A 262 17.33 -12.85 11.10
N ALA A 263 16.67 -11.80 10.58
CA ALA A 263 17.03 -10.42 10.86
C ALA A 263 16.94 -10.10 12.37
N CYS A 264 15.86 -10.54 13.04
CA CYS A 264 15.74 -10.42 14.49
C CYS A 264 16.88 -11.12 15.24
N ALA A 265 17.33 -12.30 14.79
CA ALA A 265 18.46 -12.98 15.41
C ALA A 265 19.78 -12.23 15.20
N VAL A 266 20.02 -11.70 13.99
CA VAL A 266 21.22 -10.91 13.66
C VAL A 266 21.27 -9.60 14.47
N PHE A 267 20.13 -8.94 14.63
CA PHE A 267 20.02 -7.67 15.37
C PHE A 267 19.68 -7.84 16.85
N GLN A 268 19.75 -9.06 17.38
CA GLN A 268 19.56 -9.37 18.80
C GLN A 268 18.20 -8.94 19.37
N ILE A 269 17.15 -9.05 18.56
CA ILE A 269 15.77 -8.83 18.98
C ILE A 269 15.22 -10.15 19.55
N ASP A 270 14.83 -10.12 20.82
CA ASP A 270 14.47 -11.31 21.62
C ASP A 270 13.00 -11.36 22.05
N SER A 271 12.23 -10.30 21.77
CA SER A 271 10.82 -10.17 22.17
C SER A 271 10.02 -9.34 21.15
N ALA A 272 8.69 -9.48 21.22
CA ALA A 272 7.78 -8.66 20.41
C ALA A 272 7.89 -7.18 20.78
N GLU A 273 8.08 -6.91 22.07
CA GLU A 273 8.21 -5.58 22.65
C GLU A 273 9.50 -4.90 22.16
N ALA A 274 10.63 -5.62 22.16
CA ALA A 274 11.89 -5.11 21.61
C ALA A 274 11.78 -4.82 20.10
N LEU A 275 11.04 -5.65 19.36
CA LEU A 275 10.76 -5.38 17.94
C LEU A 275 9.91 -4.11 17.78
N LEU A 276 8.82 -4.00 18.54
CA LEU A 276 7.93 -2.83 18.51
C LEU A 276 8.64 -1.53 18.85
N GLU A 277 9.52 -1.54 19.86
CA GLU A 277 10.29 -0.36 20.25
C GLU A 277 11.12 0.18 19.06
N ARG A 278 11.77 -0.71 18.31
CA ARG A 278 12.53 -0.36 17.10
C ARG A 278 11.63 0.14 15.97
N LEU A 279 10.47 -0.50 15.79
CA LEU A 279 9.50 -0.12 14.75
C LEU A 279 8.85 1.24 15.04
N HIS A 280 8.56 1.56 16.30
CA HIS A 280 7.97 2.86 16.70
C HIS A 280 8.88 4.05 16.36
N LEU A 281 10.21 3.87 16.36
CA LEU A 281 11.15 4.88 15.86
C LEU A 281 10.97 5.17 14.37
N CYS A 282 10.37 4.25 13.62
CA CYS A 282 10.29 4.25 12.16
C CYS A 282 8.94 4.75 11.61
N GLY A 283 8.20 5.58 12.36
CA GLY A 283 6.92 6.14 11.90
C GLY A 283 5.81 5.09 11.85
N TRP A 284 5.72 4.27 12.88
CA TRP A 284 4.73 3.22 13.01
C TRP A 284 3.35 3.73 13.45
N VAL A 285 2.28 3.09 12.98
CA VAL A 285 0.89 3.41 13.38
C VAL A 285 0.41 2.34 14.36
N SER A 286 0.65 2.57 15.65
CA SER A 286 0.42 1.60 16.73
C SER A 286 -0.98 1.00 16.73
N TYR A 287 -2.01 1.86 16.61
CA TYR A 287 -3.42 1.43 16.62
C TYR A 287 -3.73 0.37 15.56
N LYS A 288 -3.09 0.45 14.39
CA LYS A 288 -3.33 -0.47 13.27
C LYS A 288 -2.45 -1.72 13.32
N LEU A 289 -1.20 -1.59 13.77
CA LEU A 289 -0.17 -2.58 13.45
C LEU A 289 0.43 -3.31 14.65
N ASP A 290 0.31 -2.80 15.90
CA ASP A 290 0.97 -3.40 17.07
C ASP A 290 0.53 -4.85 17.31
N GLU A 291 -0.78 -5.10 17.29
CA GLU A 291 -1.34 -6.46 17.46
C GLU A 291 -0.86 -7.41 16.35
N SER A 292 -0.60 -6.89 15.15
CA SER A 292 -0.03 -7.69 14.05
C SER A 292 1.42 -8.09 14.31
N VAL A 293 2.19 -7.29 15.06
CA VAL A 293 3.56 -7.63 15.45
C VAL A 293 3.58 -8.71 16.52
N HIS A 294 2.65 -8.70 17.49
CA HIS A 294 2.53 -9.81 18.45
C HIS A 294 2.19 -11.14 17.77
N ARG A 295 1.31 -11.12 16.76
CA ARG A 295 1.03 -12.31 15.92
C ARG A 295 2.24 -12.74 15.11
N LEU A 296 2.94 -11.80 14.49
CA LEU A 296 4.21 -12.05 13.78
C LEU A 296 5.24 -12.71 14.70
N TRP A 297 5.42 -12.18 15.90
CA TRP A 297 6.36 -12.72 16.87
C TRP A 297 6.02 -14.15 17.24
N SER A 298 4.75 -14.44 17.47
CA SER A 298 4.27 -15.80 17.70
C SER A 298 4.66 -16.73 16.54
N LYS A 299 4.49 -16.32 15.28
CA LYS A 299 4.91 -17.10 14.10
C LYS A 299 6.43 -17.30 14.04
N ILE A 300 7.23 -16.29 14.39
CA ILE A 300 8.69 -16.40 14.47
C ILE A 300 9.11 -17.46 15.48
N ILE A 301 8.52 -17.46 16.68
CA ILE A 301 8.80 -18.48 17.70
C ILE A 301 8.44 -19.88 17.19
N HIS A 302 7.27 -20.04 16.57
CA HIS A 302 6.88 -21.33 16.00
C HIS A 302 7.83 -21.80 14.89
N ALA A 303 8.28 -20.89 14.01
CA ALA A 303 9.25 -21.21 12.96
C ALA A 303 10.58 -21.67 13.57
N ARG A 304 11.11 -20.95 14.56
CA ARG A 304 12.36 -21.29 15.26
C ARG A 304 12.29 -22.66 15.94
N LEU A 305 11.16 -23.00 16.55
CA LEU A 305 10.94 -24.29 17.21
C LEU A 305 10.86 -25.46 16.23
N ARG A 306 10.32 -25.25 15.01
CA ARG A 306 10.29 -26.28 13.96
C ARG A 306 11.66 -26.57 13.35
N SER A 307 12.63 -25.66 13.51
CA SER A 307 13.94 -25.70 12.85
C SER A 307 15.10 -26.31 13.67
N TYR A 308 14.87 -27.04 14.77
CA TYR A 308 15.93 -27.82 15.44
C TYR A 308 15.52 -29.29 15.65
N PRO A 309 16.42 -30.28 15.42
CA PRO A 309 17.84 -30.21 15.78
C PRO A 309 18.82 -30.75 14.71
N SER A 310 19.42 -29.88 13.89
CA SER A 310 20.81 -30.04 13.43
C SER A 310 21.27 -28.76 12.71
N ALA A 311 22.38 -28.22 13.18
CA ALA A 311 23.18 -27.10 12.69
C ALA A 311 22.82 -26.43 11.34
N LEU A 312 22.62 -25.11 11.39
CA LEU A 312 23.18 -24.19 10.39
C LEU A 312 23.63 -22.92 11.10
N SER A 313 24.95 -22.73 11.12
CA SER A 313 25.59 -21.48 11.48
C SER A 313 25.01 -20.34 10.61
N PRO A 314 24.75 -19.15 11.17
CA PRO A 314 24.27 -17.99 10.40
C PRO A 314 25.27 -17.50 9.32
N TYR A 315 26.44 -18.13 9.19
CA TYR A 315 27.57 -17.68 8.37
C TYR A 315 27.95 -18.59 7.18
N ILE A 316 27.24 -19.70 6.93
CA ILE A 316 27.56 -20.54 5.76
C ILE A 316 26.59 -20.19 4.63
N ASP A 317 26.97 -19.21 3.81
CA ASP A 317 26.42 -19.06 2.46
C ASP A 317 27.03 -20.17 1.59
N ASN A 318 26.34 -21.30 1.49
CA ASN A 318 26.59 -22.21 0.37
C ASN A 318 25.99 -21.54 -0.88
N ALA A 319 26.70 -21.63 -2.02
CA ALA A 319 26.26 -21.10 -3.32
C ALA A 319 24.91 -21.67 -3.83
N GLU A 320 24.37 -22.68 -3.14
CA GLU A 320 23.07 -23.31 -3.41
C GLU A 320 21.94 -22.84 -2.46
N SER A 321 22.23 -21.91 -1.55
CA SER A 321 21.21 -21.39 -0.63
C SER A 321 20.26 -20.47 -1.39
N PRO A 322 18.94 -20.53 -1.13
CA PRO A 322 17.99 -19.62 -1.77
C PRO A 322 18.33 -18.17 -1.42
N PRO A 323 18.12 -17.22 -2.36
CA PRO A 323 18.49 -15.84 -2.16
C PRO A 323 17.75 -15.24 -0.96
N ARG A 324 18.42 -14.31 -0.27
CA ARG A 324 17.92 -13.68 0.96
C ARG A 324 18.56 -12.31 1.22
N PRO A 325 17.88 -11.38 1.92
CA PRO A 325 18.37 -10.01 2.10
C PRO A 325 19.73 -9.89 2.82
N LEU A 326 20.06 -10.86 3.68
CA LEU A 326 21.28 -10.85 4.51
C LEU A 326 22.39 -11.76 3.97
N GLN A 327 22.35 -12.13 2.69
CA GLN A 327 23.42 -12.89 2.03
C GLN A 327 24.69 -12.03 1.82
N ASN A 328 25.84 -12.68 1.66
CA ASN A 328 27.14 -12.03 1.46
C ASN A 328 27.38 -11.56 0.02
N GLY A 329 26.63 -12.09 -0.95
CA GLY A 329 26.74 -11.72 -2.36
C GLY A 329 25.50 -12.14 -3.14
N ILE A 330 25.23 -11.46 -4.25
CA ILE A 330 24.10 -11.73 -5.14
C ILE A 330 24.63 -12.48 -6.37
N ASN A 331 23.88 -13.48 -6.83
CA ASN A 331 24.18 -14.12 -8.10
C ASN A 331 23.82 -13.17 -9.27
N GLU A 332 24.74 -12.96 -10.21
CA GLU A 332 24.57 -12.04 -11.34
C GLU A 332 23.35 -12.38 -12.21
N SER A 333 23.00 -13.68 -12.30
CA SER A 333 21.79 -14.11 -13.01
C SER A 333 20.52 -13.64 -12.29
N GLU A 334 20.45 -13.74 -10.96
CA GLU A 334 19.28 -13.33 -10.17
C GLU A 334 19.07 -11.82 -10.24
N PHE A 335 20.17 -11.05 -10.21
CA PHE A 335 20.12 -9.60 -10.38
C PHE A 335 19.62 -9.20 -11.77
N THR A 336 20.06 -9.91 -12.81
CA THR A 336 19.63 -9.67 -14.19
C THR A 336 18.15 -10.05 -14.39
N ASP A 337 17.73 -11.18 -13.84
CA ASP A 337 16.35 -11.66 -13.90
C ASP A 337 15.40 -10.68 -13.19
N TRP A 338 15.81 -10.14 -12.04
CA TRP A 338 15.06 -9.09 -11.34
C TRP A 338 14.91 -7.81 -12.16
N HIS A 339 16.00 -7.35 -12.79
CA HIS A 339 16.00 -6.12 -13.60
C HIS A 339 15.13 -6.24 -14.85
N THR A 340 15.05 -7.44 -15.42
CA THR A 340 14.32 -7.72 -16.67
C THR A 340 12.91 -8.27 -16.44
N ALA A 341 12.48 -8.44 -15.19
CA ALA A 341 11.18 -9.02 -14.84
C ALA A 341 10.02 -8.17 -15.39
N ASP A 342 9.21 -8.77 -16.27
CA ASP A 342 7.94 -8.18 -16.70
C ASP A 342 6.87 -8.41 -15.61
N TRP A 343 6.79 -7.44 -14.70
CA TRP A 343 5.82 -7.46 -13.62
C TRP A 343 4.38 -7.48 -14.12
N ALA A 344 4.08 -6.87 -15.28
CA ALA A 344 2.73 -6.90 -15.86
C ALA A 344 2.37 -8.32 -16.34
N ALA A 345 3.31 -9.03 -16.97
CA ALA A 345 3.11 -10.43 -17.34
C ALA A 345 2.98 -11.35 -16.12
N ILE A 346 3.76 -11.10 -15.06
CA ILE A 346 3.65 -11.87 -13.80
C ILE A 346 2.26 -11.70 -13.18
N ILE A 347 1.71 -10.48 -13.18
CA ILE A 347 0.36 -10.17 -12.68
C ILE A 347 -0.70 -10.87 -13.53
N ALA A 348 -0.59 -10.78 -14.87
CA ALA A 348 -1.53 -11.40 -15.80
C ALA A 348 -1.54 -12.94 -15.72
N ALA A 349 -0.41 -13.56 -15.36
CA ALA A 349 -0.27 -15.00 -15.22
C ALA A 349 -0.73 -15.53 -13.85
N MET A 350 -1.15 -14.67 -12.92
CA MET A 350 -1.61 -15.12 -11.61
C MET A 350 -2.97 -15.82 -11.73
N PRO A 351 -3.11 -17.09 -11.27
CA PRO A 351 -4.43 -17.69 -11.17
C PRO A 351 -5.25 -16.85 -10.19
N THR A 352 -6.45 -16.44 -10.59
CA THR A 352 -7.49 -16.03 -9.64
C THR A 352 -7.72 -17.23 -8.73
N GLN A 353 -7.11 -17.22 -7.55
CA GLN A 353 -7.32 -18.27 -6.57
C GLN A 353 -8.80 -18.20 -6.19
N GLU A 354 -9.59 -19.16 -6.67
CA GLU A 354 -10.93 -19.40 -6.18
C GLU A 354 -10.81 -19.70 -4.69
N SER A 355 -11.16 -18.72 -3.86
CA SER A 355 -11.46 -19.01 -2.48
C SER A 355 -12.74 -19.84 -2.49
N ASP A 356 -12.61 -21.15 -2.35
CA ASP A 356 -13.69 -22.04 -1.93
C ASP A 356 -14.14 -21.63 -0.52
N LEU A 357 -14.93 -20.57 -0.43
CA LEU A 357 -15.62 -20.15 0.78
C LEU A 357 -17.05 -19.78 0.40
N SER A 358 -17.94 -20.75 0.54
CA SER A 358 -19.37 -20.50 0.69
C SER A 358 -19.57 -19.59 1.90
N ASN A 359 -19.84 -18.30 1.71
CA ASN A 359 -20.58 -17.49 2.69
C ASN A 359 -21.10 -16.17 2.08
N VAL A 360 -22.43 -16.08 2.09
CA VAL A 360 -23.33 -14.92 2.16
C VAL A 360 -22.80 -13.57 1.65
N GLY A 361 -23.40 -13.13 0.54
CA GLY A 361 -23.06 -11.92 -0.20
C GLY A 361 -22.96 -10.65 0.63
N VAL A 362 -21.88 -9.91 0.39
CA VAL A 362 -21.71 -8.53 0.80
C VAL A 362 -21.77 -7.67 -0.46
N SER A 363 -22.86 -6.89 -0.56
CA SER A 363 -23.01 -5.87 -1.58
C SER A 363 -22.10 -4.69 -1.26
N TRP A 364 -21.26 -4.29 -2.21
CA TRP A 364 -20.39 -3.11 -2.10
C TRP A 364 -21.18 -1.79 -1.98
N THR A 365 -22.49 -1.80 -2.19
CA THR A 365 -23.37 -0.66 -1.91
C THR A 365 -23.63 -0.44 -0.41
N THR A 366 -23.35 -1.42 0.45
CA THR A 366 -23.69 -1.33 1.87
C THR A 366 -22.53 -0.81 2.73
N ALA A 367 -21.28 -0.96 2.29
CA ALA A 367 -20.11 -0.52 3.05
C ALA A 367 -19.99 1.01 3.20
N THR A 368 -20.60 1.78 2.29
CA THR A 368 -20.69 3.25 2.42
C THR A 368 -21.92 3.72 3.22
N ALA A 369 -22.88 2.86 3.49
CA ALA A 369 -24.10 3.21 4.23
C ALA A 369 -24.05 2.75 5.70
N THR A 370 -23.48 1.58 6.00
CA THR A 370 -23.49 1.03 7.38
C THR A 370 -22.25 1.36 8.19
N GLY A 371 -21.19 1.90 7.58
CA GLY A 371 -20.02 2.43 8.30
C GLY A 371 -20.23 3.84 8.87
N PHE A 372 -21.32 4.51 8.51
CA PHE A 372 -21.63 5.88 8.97
C PHE A 372 -22.58 5.91 10.18
N ASP A 373 -23.49 4.94 10.34
CA ASP A 373 -24.49 4.99 11.41
C ASP A 373 -23.94 4.55 12.79
N ASP A 374 -23.05 3.56 12.86
CA ASP A 374 -22.58 3.02 14.14
C ASP A 374 -21.45 3.84 14.80
N ALA A 375 -20.90 4.85 14.09
CA ALA A 375 -19.87 5.76 14.62
C ALA A 375 -20.38 7.19 14.93
N PHE A 376 -21.61 7.54 14.51
CA PHE A 376 -22.16 8.90 14.63
C PHE A 376 -23.56 8.98 15.28
N GLY A 377 -24.15 7.86 15.70
CA GLY A 377 -25.44 7.81 16.40
C GLY A 377 -25.38 8.24 17.88
N GLY A 378 -25.15 9.52 18.16
CA GLY A 378 -25.16 9.98 19.56
C GLY A 378 -24.93 11.47 19.80
N ALA A 379 -25.46 12.39 18.97
CA ALA A 379 -25.35 13.82 19.26
C ALA A 379 -26.42 14.71 18.60
N LEU A 380 -27.64 14.23 18.36
CA LEU A 380 -28.72 15.04 17.76
C LEU A 380 -30.11 14.82 18.39
N THR A 381 -30.15 14.73 19.72
CA THR A 381 -31.38 14.99 20.50
C THR A 381 -31.02 15.87 21.69
N ASP A 382 -30.96 17.17 21.45
CA ASP A 382 -31.29 18.24 22.39
C ASP A 382 -30.87 19.59 21.78
N LEU A 383 -31.74 20.11 20.91
CA LEU A 383 -31.96 21.55 20.65
C LEU A 383 -33.22 21.75 19.81
#